data_AF-A0A918YK70-F1
#
_entry.id   AF-A0A918YK70-F1
#
_cell.length_a   1.000
_cell.length_b   1.000
_cell.length_c   1.000
_cell.angle_alpha   90.00
_cell.angle_beta   90.00
_cell.angle_gamma   90.00
#
_symmetry.space_group_name_H-M   'P 1'
#
loop_
_entity.id
_entity.type
_entity.pdbx_description
1 polymer ?
#
loop_
_entity_poly.entity_id
_entity_poly.type
_entity_poly.pdbx_seq_one_letter_code
_entity_poly.pdbx_strand_id
1 'polypeptide(L)'
;MIRITVAGFGRRQSVPLAPPTTRSPVPARAPLSLPRRGVEVTDDERSTVLTAADGGALRLHRVLDPTAPDTRPATAAGHVSGAWEAADGTRARAVFVTVHVDGPARG
;
A
#
# COMPACT_ATOMS: atom_id res chain seq x y z
N MET A 1 -7.03 15.78 -4.76
CA MET A 1 -5.67 15.37 -4.33
C MET A 1 -5.81 14.26 -3.29
N ILE A 2 -5.55 13.01 -3.67
CA ILE A 2 -5.62 11.85 -2.77
C ILE A 2 -4.23 11.66 -2.16
N ARG A 3 -4.12 11.72 -0.83
CA ARG A 3 -2.86 11.48 -0.11
C ARG A 3 -2.87 10.08 0.48
N ILE A 4 -2.06 9.18 -0.06
CA ILE A 4 -1.91 7.80 0.40
C ILE A 4 -0.64 7.73 1.24
N THR A 5 -0.74 7.28 2.49
CA THR A 5 0.41 7.02 3.36
C THR A 5 0.56 5.52 3.51
N VAL A 6 1.58 4.94 2.87
CA VAL A 6 1.93 3.53 3.03
C VAL A 6 3.01 3.45 4.11
N ALA A 7 2.68 2.89 5.28
CA ALA A 7 3.67 2.54 6.28
C ALA A 7 4.42 1.28 5.80
N GLY A 8 5.75 1.33 5.81
CA GLY A 8 6.64 0.39 5.11
C GLY A 8 6.42 -1.10 5.44
N PHE A 9 6.53 -1.91 4.40
CA PHE A 9 6.58 -3.37 4.45
C PHE A 9 8.05 -3.83 4.54
N GLY A 10 8.39 -4.67 5.53
CA GLY A 10 9.65 -5.42 5.55
C GLY A 10 10.59 -5.20 6.75
N ARG A 11 10.43 -6.05 7.77
CA ARG A 11 11.42 -6.99 8.36
C ARG A 11 11.02 -7.27 9.82
N ARG A 12 10.64 -8.52 10.13
CA ARG A 12 10.71 -9.01 11.52
C ARG A 12 12.19 -9.13 11.87
N GLN A 13 12.73 -8.16 12.60
CA GLN A 13 14.04 -8.29 13.22
C GLN A 13 13.82 -8.76 14.66
N SER A 14 14.28 -9.96 14.97
CA SER A 14 14.37 -10.47 16.34
C SER A 14 15.58 -9.81 17.01
N VAL A 15 15.34 -8.77 17.82
CA VAL A 15 16.39 -8.14 18.62
C VAL A 15 16.53 -8.94 19.92
N PRO A 16 17.73 -9.44 20.29
CA PRO A 16 17.93 -10.06 21.60
C PRO A 16 17.70 -9.04 22.70
N LEU A 17 16.93 -9.41 23.74
CA LEU A 17 16.64 -8.53 24.88
C LEU A 17 17.96 -8.25 25.64
N ALA A 18 18.49 -7.04 25.52
CA ALA A 18 19.46 -6.50 26.46
C ALA A 18 18.76 -6.26 27.82
N PRO A 19 19.47 -6.33 28.96
CA PRO A 19 18.90 -6.02 30.28
C PRO A 19 18.30 -4.60 30.29
N PRO A 20 17.25 -4.34 31.08
CA PRO A 20 16.49 -3.10 30.98
C PRO A 20 17.33 -1.91 31.45
N THR A 21 17.89 -1.16 30.50
CA THR A 21 18.31 0.22 30.74
C THR A 21 17.06 1.07 30.89
N THR A 22 16.96 1.85 31.98
CA THR A 22 15.87 2.79 32.23
C THR A 22 15.65 3.69 31.01
N ARG A 23 14.62 3.38 30.22
CA ARG A 23 14.26 4.11 29.02
C ARG A 23 13.33 5.25 29.42
N SER A 24 13.76 6.49 29.19
CA SER A 24 12.88 7.66 29.31
C SER A 24 11.59 7.43 28.49
N PRO A 25 10.40 7.69 29.03
CA PRO A 25 9.15 7.45 28.31
C PRO A 25 9.10 8.39 27.09
N VAL A 26 9.13 7.81 25.89
CA VAL A 26 8.81 8.53 24.66
C VAL A 26 7.34 8.96 24.78
N PRO A 27 7.00 10.25 24.60
CA PRO A 27 5.62 10.68 24.67
C PRO A 27 4.81 9.88 23.64
N ALA A 28 3.71 9.28 24.10
CA ALA A 28 2.78 8.57 23.24
C ALA A 28 2.33 9.54 22.14
N ARG A 29 2.67 9.23 20.89
CA ARG A 29 2.19 9.98 19.73
C ARG A 29 0.67 9.94 19.78
N ALA A 30 0.03 11.11 19.90
CA ALA A 30 -1.42 11.21 19.88
C ALA A 30 -1.97 10.45 18.65
N PRO A 31 -3.05 9.68 18.80
CA PRO A 31 -3.64 8.98 17.67
C PRO A 31 -3.99 10.00 16.59
N LEU A 32 -3.54 9.74 15.37
CA LEU A 32 -3.89 10.59 14.23
C LEU A 32 -5.39 10.41 13.97
N SER A 33 -6.20 11.36 14.42
CA SER A 33 -7.60 11.45 14.04
C SER A 33 -7.66 11.95 12.59
N LEU A 34 -7.94 11.04 11.66
CA LEU A 34 -8.10 11.37 10.25
C LEU A 34 -9.60 11.59 9.97
N PRO A 35 -9.97 12.65 9.24
CA PRO A 35 -11.34 12.80 8.79
C PRO A 35 -11.72 11.58 7.94
N ARG A 36 -12.75 10.85 8.38
CA ARG A 36 -13.32 9.73 7.63
C ARG A 36 -14.15 10.31 6.48
N ARG A 37 -13.50 10.58 5.35
CA ARG A 37 -14.25 10.76 4.10
C ARG A 37 -14.81 9.40 3.71
N GLY A 38 -16.08 9.37 3.31
CA GLY A 38 -16.72 8.16 2.80
C GLY A 38 -15.95 7.65 1.59
N VAL A 39 -15.41 6.45 1.70
CA VAL A 39 -14.80 5.69 0.63
C VAL A 39 -15.55 4.38 0.60
N GLU A 40 -16.07 4.03 -0.57
CA GLU A 40 -16.66 2.71 -0.76
C GLU A 40 -15.53 1.69 -0.86
N VAL A 41 -15.66 0.60 -0.12
CA VAL A 41 -14.64 -0.46 -0.05
C VAL A 41 -15.24 -1.73 -0.61
N THR A 42 -14.67 -2.22 -1.70
CA THR A 42 -15.03 -3.51 -2.29
C THR A 42 -13.84 -4.43 -2.18
N ASP A 43 -14.05 -5.61 -1.59
CA ASP A 43 -12.99 -6.58 -1.37
C ASP A 43 -13.27 -7.86 -2.17
N ASP A 44 -12.25 -8.36 -2.85
CA ASP A 44 -12.24 -9.65 -3.53
C ASP A 44 -11.01 -10.46 -3.10
N GLU A 45 -10.93 -11.74 -3.46
CA GLU A 45 -9.86 -12.64 -3.00
C GLU A 45 -8.43 -12.13 -3.29
N ARG A 46 -8.24 -11.31 -4.33
CA ARG A 46 -6.91 -10.84 -4.76
C ARG A 46 -6.67 -9.36 -4.45
N SER A 47 -7.71 -8.57 -4.26
CA SER A 47 -7.58 -7.12 -4.16
C SER A 47 -8.65 -6.44 -3.31
N THR A 48 -8.31 -5.24 -2.84
CA THR A 48 -9.26 -4.31 -2.21
C THR A 48 -9.33 -3.06 -3.06
N VAL A 49 -10.53 -2.64 -3.42
CA VAL A 49 -10.80 -1.40 -4.16
C VAL A 49 -11.37 -0.37 -3.20
N LEU A 50 -10.75 0.81 -3.22
CA LEU A 50 -11.17 2.00 -2.48
C LEU A 50 -11.68 3.02 -3.50
N THR A 51 -12.98 3.19 -3.59
CA THR A 51 -13.61 4.16 -4.49
C THR A 51 -13.92 5.43 -3.73
N ALA A 52 -13.32 6.54 -4.16
CA ALA A 52 -13.61 7.86 -3.66
C ALA A 52 -14.93 8.38 -4.24
N ALA A 53 -15.59 9.28 -3.51
CA ALA A 53 -16.85 9.88 -3.94
C ALA A 53 -16.75 10.69 -5.25
N ASP A 54 -15.54 11.03 -5.69
CA ASP A 54 -15.27 11.72 -6.96
C ASP A 54 -15.04 10.76 -8.15
N GLY A 55 -15.28 9.46 -7.98
CA GLY A 55 -15.11 8.44 -9.01
C GLY A 55 -13.69 7.89 -9.13
N GLY A 56 -12.70 8.51 -8.48
CA GLY A 56 -11.36 7.95 -8.40
C GLY A 56 -11.33 6.63 -7.64
N ALA A 57 -10.54 5.66 -8.11
CA ALA A 57 -10.40 4.35 -7.46
C ALA A 57 -8.94 3.98 -7.22
N LEU A 58 -8.65 3.47 -6.03
CA LEU A 58 -7.39 2.83 -5.69
C LEU A 58 -7.61 1.34 -5.56
N ARG A 59 -6.86 0.53 -6.31
CA ARG A 59 -6.85 -0.92 -6.16
C ARG A 59 -5.56 -1.34 -5.48
N LEU A 60 -5.68 -1.97 -4.32
CA LEU A 60 -4.60 -2.62 -3.58
C LEU A 60 -4.58 -4.09 -3.95
N HIS A 61 -3.47 -4.56 -4.53
CA HIS A 61 -3.27 -5.98 -4.83
C HIS A 61 -2.73 -6.69 -3.58
N ARG A 62 -3.53 -7.59 -3.00
CA ARG A 62 -3.18 -8.37 -1.80
C ARG A 62 -2.47 -9.67 -2.15
N VAL A 63 -2.81 -10.25 -3.30
CA VAL A 63 -2.07 -11.37 -3.89
C VAL A 63 -1.21 -10.81 -5.01
N LEU A 64 0.12 -10.93 -4.83
CA LEU A 64 1.10 -10.41 -5.77
C LEU A 64 1.70 -11.54 -6.59
N ASP A 65 1.45 -11.52 -7.89
CA ASP A 65 2.14 -12.36 -8.85
C ASP A 65 3.40 -11.60 -9.33
N PRO A 66 4.62 -12.14 -9.14
CA PRO A 66 5.84 -11.49 -9.59
C PRO A 66 5.77 -11.15 -11.09
N THR A 67 6.02 -9.89 -11.42
CA THR A 67 5.94 -9.38 -12.80
C THR A 67 7.17 -8.53 -13.11
N ALA A 68 7.82 -8.85 -14.22
CA ALA A 68 8.97 -8.11 -14.74
C ALA A 68 8.75 -7.85 -16.25
N PRO A 69 8.68 -6.58 -16.69
CA PRO A 69 8.83 -5.37 -15.90
C PRO A 69 7.55 -5.03 -15.09
N ASP A 70 7.71 -4.44 -13.90
CA ASP A 70 6.65 -3.99 -13.00
C ASP A 70 6.09 -2.62 -13.41
N THR A 71 5.58 -2.55 -14.65
CA THR A 71 5.12 -1.31 -15.28
C THR A 71 3.68 -0.96 -14.95
N ARG A 72 3.32 0.31 -15.22
CA ARG A 72 1.96 0.81 -15.06
C ARG A 72 1.03 0.08 -16.05
N PRO A 73 -0.07 -0.52 -15.58
CA PRO A 73 -1.12 -0.98 -16.49
C PRO A 73 -1.67 0.18 -17.32
N ALA A 74 -2.01 -0.06 -18.59
CA ALA A 74 -2.54 0.96 -19.48
C ALA A 74 -3.85 1.59 -18.95
N THR A 75 -4.66 0.78 -18.26
CA THR A 75 -5.94 1.19 -17.65
C THR A 75 -5.80 2.00 -16.37
N ALA A 76 -4.61 2.00 -15.76
CA ALA A 76 -4.33 2.78 -14.56
C ALA A 76 -3.82 4.17 -14.95
N ALA A 77 -4.08 5.18 -14.14
CA ALA A 77 -3.47 6.50 -14.22
C ALA A 77 -2.10 6.55 -13.53
N GLY A 78 -1.88 5.69 -12.52
CA GLY A 78 -0.65 5.57 -11.77
C GLY A 78 -0.50 4.19 -11.13
N HIS A 79 0.70 3.84 -10.69
CA HIS A 79 0.95 2.62 -9.94
C HIS A 79 2.08 2.77 -8.92
N VAL A 80 2.11 1.87 -7.94
CA VAL A 80 3.22 1.68 -7.01
C VAL A 80 3.64 0.22 -7.11
N SER A 81 4.93 -0.04 -7.31
CA SER A 81 5.47 -1.39 -7.24
C SER A 81 6.18 -1.66 -5.92
N GLY A 82 6.16 -2.93 -5.52
CA GLY A 82 6.88 -3.44 -4.35
C GLY A 82 7.92 -4.47 -4.79
N ALA A 83 8.98 -4.60 -3.99
CA ALA A 83 10.03 -5.59 -4.21
C ALA A 83 10.31 -6.34 -2.90
N TRP A 84 10.38 -7.67 -2.95
CA TRP A 84 10.65 -8.53 -1.79
C TRP A 84 11.62 -9.65 -2.15
N GLU A 85 12.20 -10.29 -1.14
CA GLU A 85 12.94 -11.55 -1.34
C GLU A 85 11.95 -12.70 -1.29
N ALA A 86 11.92 -13.53 -2.33
CA ALA A 86 11.17 -14.78 -2.35
C ALA A 86 11.86 -15.85 -1.50
N ALA A 87 11.14 -16.95 -1.22
CA ALA A 87 11.65 -18.01 -0.35
C ALA A 87 12.92 -18.70 -0.88
N ASP A 88 13.12 -18.69 -2.20
CA ASP A 88 14.31 -19.18 -2.88
C ASP A 88 15.48 -18.17 -2.91
N GLY A 89 15.31 -17.00 -2.29
CA GLY A 89 16.31 -15.93 -2.26
C GLY A 89 16.34 -15.05 -3.51
N THR A 90 15.40 -15.23 -4.44
CA THR A 90 15.29 -14.37 -5.61
C THR A 90 14.59 -13.05 -5.26
N ARG A 91 15.04 -11.95 -5.87
CA ARG A 91 14.39 -10.65 -5.71
C ARG A 91 13.16 -10.55 -6.61
N ALA A 92 11.99 -10.77 -6.05
CA ALA A 92 10.71 -10.58 -6.72
C ALA A 92 10.28 -9.11 -6.72
N ARG A 93 9.52 -8.73 -7.76
CA ARG A 93 8.86 -7.42 -7.90
C ARG A 93 7.46 -7.60 -8.45
N ALA A 94 6.54 -6.74 -8.05
CA ALA A 94 5.21 -6.68 -8.64
C ALA A 94 4.54 -5.32 -8.39
N VAL A 95 3.51 -5.02 -9.17
CA VAL A 95 2.62 -3.89 -8.91
C VAL A 95 1.80 -4.16 -7.64
N PHE A 96 1.95 -3.31 -6.64
CA PHE A 96 1.27 -3.41 -5.35
C PHE A 96 -0.04 -2.59 -5.32
N VAL A 97 -0.03 -1.43 -5.97
CA VAL A 97 -1.20 -0.54 -6.05
C VAL A 97 -1.35 0.00 -7.46
N THR A 98 -2.58 0.07 -7.95
CA THR A 98 -2.94 0.90 -9.10
C THR A 98 -3.90 2.00 -8.69
N VAL A 99 -3.75 3.17 -9.31
CA VAL A 99 -4.65 4.31 -9.16
C VAL A 99 -5.35 4.52 -10.48
N HIS A 100 -6.68 4.54 -10.45
CA HIS A 100 -7.55 4.87 -11.55
C HIS A 100 -8.22 6.21 -11.23
N VAL A 101 -8.28 7.07 -12.23
CA VAL A 101 -9.07 8.28 -12.15
C VAL A 101 -10.14 8.13 -13.22
N ASP A 102 -11.37 8.50 -12.90
CA ASP A 102 -12.31 8.86 -13.94
C ASP A 102 -11.73 10.09 -14.64
N GLY A 103 -11.04 9.85 -15.76
CA GLY A 103 -10.73 10.94 -16.66
C GLY A 103 -12.03 11.53 -17.16
N PRO A 104 -12.09 12.82 -17.54
CA PRO A 104 -13.21 13.27 -18.37
C PRO A 104 -13.30 12.31 -19.55
N ALA A 105 -14.50 11.81 -19.86
CA ALA A 105 -14.75 10.99 -21.03
C ALA A 105 -14.06 11.67 -22.22
N ARG A 106 -13.02 11.03 -22.76
CA ARG A 106 -12.41 11.53 -23.98
C ARG A 106 -13.41 11.23 -25.10
N GLY A 107 -14.19 12.24 -25.45
CA GLY A 107 -14.85 12.34 -26.76
C GLY A 107 -13.83 12.53 -27.88
#